data_AF-A0A7C3ZTR3-F1
#
_entry.id   AF-A0A7C3ZTR3-F1
#
_cell.length_a   1.000
_cell.length_b   1.000
_cell.length_c   1.000
_cell.angle_alpha   90.00
_cell.angle_beta   90.00
_cell.angle_gamma   90.00
#
_symmetry.space_group_name_H-M   'P 1'
#
loop_
_entity.id
_entity.type
_entity.pdbx_description
1 polymer ?
#
loop_
_entity_poly.entity_id
_entity_poly.type
_entity_poly.pdbx_seq_one_letter_code
_entity_poly.pdbx_strand_id
1 'polypeptide(L)' 'MLMRAMGLDVGDKTIGVAVSDENMVLAMPLKVIKRTAIVRKDINEIRRLVEELGVTTLVV' A
#
# COMPACT_ATOMS: atom_id res chain seq x y z
N MET A 1 -4.04 -14.18 14.19
CA MET A 1 -4.17 -12.76 13.79
C MET A 1 -4.30 -12.75 12.29
N LEU A 2 -5.27 -12.00 11.74
CA LEU A 2 -5.38 -11.84 10.29
C LEU A 2 -4.17 -11.03 9.82
N MET A 3 -3.48 -11.50 8.78
CA MET A 3 -2.28 -10.85 8.24
C MET A 3 -2.57 -10.39 6.82
N ARG A 4 -2.13 -9.18 6.47
CA ARG A 4 -2.19 -8.67 5.11
C ARG A 4 -0.81 -8.22 4.67
N ALA A 5 -0.50 -8.45 3.40
CA ALA A 5 0.61 -7.81 2.71
C ALA A 5 0.10 -6.68 1.80
N MET A 6 0.91 -5.65 1.63
CA MET A 6 0.65 -4.57 0.71
C MET A 6 1.78 -4.47 -0.31
N GLY A 7 1.41 -4.53 -1.60
CA GLY A 7 2.32 -4.31 -2.72
C GLY A 7 2.31 -2.84 -3.12
N LEU A 8 3.49 -2.28 -3.35
CA LEU A 8 3.71 -0.91 -3.79
C LEU A 8 4.46 -0.91 -5.12
N ASP A 9 3.82 -0.47 -6.19
CA ASP A 9 4.47 -0.22 -7.49
C ASP A 9 4.81 1.27 -7.58
N VAL A 10 6.07 1.62 -7.28
CA VAL A 10 6.53 3.01 -7.14
C VAL A 10 7.05 3.55 -8.47
N GLY A 11 6.22 4.34 -9.15
CA GLY A 11 6.62 5.09 -10.35
C GLY A 11 6.95 6.55 -10.06
N ASP A 12 7.39 7.29 -11.09
CA ASP A 12 7.76 8.71 -10.95
C ASP A 12 6.58 9.64 -10.64
N LYS A 13 5.38 9.30 -11.13
CA LYS A 13 4.17 10.13 -11.02
C LYS A 13 3.12 9.55 -10.09
N THR A 14 3.13 8.24 -9.89
CA THR A 14 2.09 7.52 -9.15
C THR A 14 2.68 6.35 -8.39
N ILE A 15 2.01 5.93 -7.33
CA ILE A 15 2.27 4.66 -6.64
C ILE A 15 1.02 3.80 -6.76
N GLY A 16 1.13 2.67 -7.45
CA GLY A 16 0.09 1.64 -7.43
C GLY A 16 0.12 0.91 -6.09
N VAL A 17 -1.04 0.76 -5.45
CA VAL A 17 -1.16 0.08 -4.16
C VAL A 17 -2.13 -1.09 -4.32
N ALA A 18 -1.65 -2.29 -3.99
CA ALA A 18 -2.45 -3.50 -3.89
C ALA A 18 -2.37 -4.07 -2.46
N VAL A 19 -3.40 -4.78 -2.02
CA VAL A 19 -3.43 -5.43 -0.70
C VAL A 19 -3.91 -6.87 -0.84
N SER A 20 -3.37 -7.77 -0.03
CA SER A 20 -3.85 -9.14 0.02
C SER A 20 -5.18 -9.27 0.79
N ASP A 21 -5.92 -10.33 0.52
CA ASP A 21 -6.94 -10.83 1.45
C ASP A 21 -6.29 -11.37 2.74
N GLU A 22 -7.09 -11.66 3.76
CA GLU A 22 -6.55 -12.11 5.05
C GLU A 22 -5.95 -13.52 5.03
N ASN A 23 -6.27 -14.32 4.01
CA ASN A 23 -5.67 -15.63 3.81
C ASN A 23 -4.40 -15.58 2.96
N MET A 24 -4.00 -14.39 2.48
CA MET A 24 -2.80 -14.18 1.66
C MET A 24 -2.82 -14.96 0.32
N VAL A 25 -4.00 -15.17 -0.27
CA VAL A 25 -4.20 -15.91 -1.52
C VAL A 25 -4.37 -14.98 -2.71
N LEU A 26 -5.10 -13.89 -2.53
CA LEU A 26 -5.45 -12.94 -3.59
C LEU A 26 -4.86 -11.58 -3.27
N ALA A 27 -4.23 -10.94 -4.25
CA ALA A 27 -3.90 -9.53 -4.21
C ALA A 27 -4.95 -8.73 -5.00
N MET A 28 -5.46 -7.66 -4.42
CA MET A 28 -6.49 -6.82 -5.03
C MET A 28 -5.99 -5.38 -5.17
N PRO A 29 -6.33 -4.67 -6.26
CA PRO A 29 -6.03 -3.25 -6.39
C PRO A 29 -6.77 -2.46 -5.32
N LEU A 30 -6.05 -1.61 -4.59
CA LEU A 30 -6.61 -0.79 -3.52
C LEU A 30 -6.69 0.68 -3.93
N LYS A 31 -5.58 1.24 -4.42
CA LYS A 31 -5.47 2.68 -4.70
C LYS A 31 -4.35 2.99 -5.66
N VAL A 32 -4.48 4.11 -6.38
CA VAL A 32 -3.35 4.77 -7.04
C VAL A 32 -3.10 6.10 -6.33
N ILE A 33 -1.96 6.22 -5.67
CA ILE A 33 -1.52 7.48 -5.03
C ILE A 33 -0.87 8.33 -6.11
N LYS A 34 -1.33 9.58 -6.29
CA LYS A 34 -0.65 10.56 -7.14
C LYS A 34 0.51 11.17 -6.36
N ARG A 35 1.73 10.98 -6.84
CA ARG A 35 2.92 11.50 -6.17
C ARG A 35 2.96 13.01 -6.27
N THR A 36 3.45 13.62 -5.21
CA THR A 36 3.72 15.05 -5.17
C THR A 36 5.22 15.28 -5.03
N ALA A 37 5.69 16.53 -5.18
CA ALA A 37 7.08 16.87 -4.88
C ALA A 37 7.47 16.62 -3.40
N ILE A 38 6.48 16.39 -2.52
CA ILE A 38 6.69 16.19 -1.08
C ILE A 38 6.54 14.71 -0.76
N VAL A 39 7.66 13.99 -0.73
CA VAL A 39 7.72 12.53 -0.42
C VAL A 39 7.03 12.18 0.90
N ARG A 40 7.07 13.07 1.89
CA ARG A 40 6.42 12.85 3.20
C ARG A 40 4.91 12.65 3.08
N LYS A 41 4.26 13.28 2.08
CA LYS A 41 2.81 13.10 1.83
C LYS A 41 2.51 11.69 1.36
N ASP A 42 3.29 11.20 0.39
CA ASP A 42 3.18 9.84 -0.14
C ASP A 42 3.34 8.81 1.00
N ILE A 43 4.37 8.97 1.84
CA ILE A 43 4.65 8.09 2.99
C ILE A 43 3.50 8.13 4.01
N ASN A 44 3.00 9.32 4.35
CA ASN A 44 1.90 9.45 5.32
C ASN A 44 0.63 8.75 4.84
N GLU A 45 0.35 8.80 3.55
CA GLU A 45 -0.80 8.11 2.96
C GLU A 45 -0.65 6.59 3.01
N ILE A 46 0.53 6.07 2.64
CA ILE A 46 0.85 4.63 2.78
C ILE A 46 0.74 4.18 4.24
N ARG A 47 1.31 4.94 5.17
CA ARG A 47 1.25 4.63 6.61
C ARG A 47 -0.19 4.54 7.11
N ARG A 48 -1.05 5.46 6.66
CA ARG A 48 -2.48 5.44 7.01
C ARG A 48 -3.15 4.15 6.54
N LEU A 49 -2.90 3.73 5.31
CA LEU A 49 -3.46 2.48 4.76
C LEU A 49 -2.93 1.25 5.49
N VAL A 50 -1.65 1.25 5.87
CA VAL A 50 -1.03 0.15 6.65
C VAL A 50 -1.71 0.00 8.01
N GLU A 51 -1.95 1.11 8.72
CA GLU A 51 -2.62 1.13 10.02
C GLU A 51 -4.11 0.73 9.91
N GLU A 52 -4.83 1.28 8.93
CA GLU A 52 -6.25 1.01 8.71
C GLU A 52 -6.51 -0.47 8.36
N LEU A 53 -5.61 -1.11 7.61
CA LEU A 53 -5.81 -2.48 7.10
C LEU A 53 -5.08 -3.56 7.90
N GLY A 54 -4.27 -3.18 8.90
CA GLY A 54 -3.46 -4.11 9.68
C GLY A 54 -2.40 -4.82 8.83
N VAL A 55 -1.77 -4.09 7.91
CA VAL A 55 -0.72 -4.65 7.04
C VAL A 55 0.53 -4.89 7.87
N THR A 56 1.10 -6.09 7.74
CA THR A 56 2.30 -6.50 8.48
C THR A 56 3.54 -6.63 7.59
N THR A 57 3.34 -6.67 6.27
CA THR A 57 4.41 -6.81 5.27
C THR A 57 4.19 -5.84 4.12
N LEU A 58 5.24 -5.11 3.75
CA LEU A 58 5.30 -4.30 2.54
C LEU A 58 6.21 -4.98 1.51
N VAL A 59 5.78 -4.98 0.25
CA VAL A 59 6.53 -5.49 -0.90
C VAL A 59 6.64 -4.37 -1.92
N VAL A 60 7.84 -4.15 -2.47
CA VAL A 60 8.16 -3.07 -3.42
C VAL A 60 8.85 -3.67 -4.63
#